data_AF-A0A9W6PNU3-F1
#
_entry.id   AF-A0A9W6PNU3-F1
#
_cell.length_a   1.000
_cell.length_b   1.000
_cell.length_c   1.000
_cell.angle_alpha   90.00
_cell.angle_beta   90.00
_cell.angle_gamma   90.00
#
_symmetry.space_group_name_H-M   'P 1'
#
loop_
_entity.id
_entity.type
_entity.pdbx_description
1 polymer ?
#
loop_
_entity_poly.entity_id
_entity_poly.type
_entity_poly.pdbx_seq_one_letter_code
_entity_poly.pdbx_strand_id
1 'polypeptide(L)'
;MSEPPDPPASRRLSWEAELLVAQAQQLLADHRAAVVQDANLARLRLQDPDAERLFPSGTPFADAVTDRSLLAPLTVALGSYARLKEEQGRDDLLERLFDGVLPPGQDRGPDRP
;
A
#
# COMPACT_ATOMS: atom_id res chain seq x y z
N MET A 1 38.79 20.02 -15.30
CA MET A 1 37.89 19.38 -14.32
C MET A 1 37.96 17.89 -14.60
N SER A 2 38.60 17.12 -13.74
CA SER A 2 38.73 15.67 -13.93
C SER A 2 37.48 14.98 -13.40
N GLU A 3 36.89 14.13 -14.24
CA GLU A 3 35.78 13.25 -13.87
C GLU A 3 36.25 12.30 -12.74
N PRO A 4 35.47 12.11 -11.67
CA PRO A 4 35.85 11.19 -10.61
C PRO A 4 35.99 9.77 -11.15
N PRO A 5 36.97 8.98 -10.66
CA PRO A 5 37.20 7.64 -11.15
C PRO A 5 36.00 6.74 -10.85
N ASP A 6 35.62 5.95 -11.87
CA ASP A 6 34.52 4.99 -11.82
C ASP A 6 34.78 3.96 -10.70
N PRO A 7 33.83 3.70 -9.78
CA PRO A 7 34.07 2.80 -8.65
C PRO A 7 34.36 1.36 -9.10
N PRO A 8 35.15 0.60 -8.30
CA PRO A 8 35.46 -0.79 -8.61
C PRO A 8 34.17 -1.61 -8.68
N ALA A 9 34.14 -2.63 -9.56
CA ALA A 9 32.96 -3.47 -9.80
C ALA A 9 32.36 -4.06 -8.51
N SER A 10 33.19 -4.44 -7.54
CA SER A 10 32.75 -4.97 -6.24
C SER A 10 31.88 -3.99 -5.45
N ARG A 11 32.13 -2.68 -5.59
CA ARG A 11 31.39 -1.61 -4.91
C ARG A 11 30.06 -1.29 -5.62
N ARG A 12 30.02 -1.49 -6.95
CA ARG A 12 28.77 -1.38 -7.72
C ARG A 12 27.82 -2.54 -7.38
N LEU A 13 28.35 -3.76 -7.36
CA LEU A 13 27.58 -4.95 -7.00
C LEU A 13 27.04 -4.91 -5.56
N SER A 14 27.81 -4.38 -4.60
CA SER A 14 27.32 -4.23 -3.22
C SER A 14 26.18 -3.21 -3.14
N TRP A 15 26.29 -2.09 -3.85
CA TRP A 15 25.26 -1.06 -3.88
C TRP A 15 23.96 -1.54 -4.57
N GLU A 16 24.09 -2.25 -5.69
CA GLU A 16 22.94 -2.84 -6.39
C GLU A 16 22.22 -3.87 -5.51
N ALA A 17 22.97 -4.70 -4.78
CA ALA A 17 22.40 -5.67 -3.84
C ALA A 17 21.67 -4.97 -2.67
N GLU A 18 22.26 -3.94 -2.07
CA GLU A 18 21.63 -3.14 -1.02
C GLU A 18 20.34 -2.46 -1.51
N LEU A 19 20.36 -1.91 -2.72
CA LEU A 19 19.19 -1.29 -3.34
C LEU A 19 18.07 -2.30 -3.59
N LEU A 20 18.40 -3.49 -4.10
CA LEU A 20 17.42 -4.56 -4.30
C LEU A 20 16.80 -5.03 -2.99
N VAL A 21 17.59 -5.18 -1.93
CA VAL A 21 17.09 -5.53 -0.60
C VAL A 21 16.15 -4.45 -0.07
N ALA A 22 16.51 -3.18 -0.20
CA ALA A 22 15.66 -2.08 0.24
C ALA A 22 14.33 -2.03 -0.54
N GLN A 23 14.36 -2.24 -1.86
CA GLN A 23 13.16 -2.31 -2.69
C GLN A 23 12.26 -3.50 -2.31
N ALA A 24 12.86 -4.67 -2.06
CA ALA A 24 12.12 -5.85 -1.63
C ALA A 24 11.47 -5.65 -0.25
N GLN A 25 12.17 -5.00 0.68
CA GLN A 25 11.63 -4.65 1.99
C GLN A 25 10.47 -3.66 1.87
N GLN A 26 10.58 -2.65 1.00
CA GLN A 26 9.51 -1.71 0.75
C GLN A 26 8.28 -2.40 0.14
N LEU A 27 8.47 -3.24 -0.88
CA LEU A 27 7.39 -3.99 -1.50
C LEU A 27 6.66 -4.89 -0.49
N LEU A 28 7.40 -5.53 0.41
CA LEU A 28 6.83 -6.35 1.47
C LEU A 28 6.03 -5.51 2.49
N ALA A 29 6.54 -4.33 2.84
CA ALA A 29 5.83 -3.40 3.72
C ALA A 29 4.53 -2.91 3.08
N ASP A 30 4.57 -2.51 1.80
CA ASP A 30 3.41 -2.06 1.04
C ASP A 30 2.36 -3.17 0.91
N HIS A 31 2.79 -4.41 0.63
CA HIS A 31 1.88 -5.55 0.55
C HIS A 31 1.22 -5.85 1.91
N ARG A 32 1.95 -5.77 3.03
CA ARG A 32 1.37 -5.95 4.37
C ARG A 32 0.34 -4.88 4.71
N ALA A 33 0.65 -3.62 4.41
CA ALA A 33 -0.30 -2.51 4.54
C ALA A 33 -1.57 -2.77 3.71
N ALA A 34 -1.40 -3.21 2.48
CA ALA A 34 -2.49 -3.49 1.56
C ALA A 34 -3.40 -4.65 2.01
N VAL A 35 -2.83 -5.71 2.61
CA VAL A 35 -3.62 -6.81 3.21
C VAL A 35 -4.49 -6.30 4.37
N VAL A 36 -3.98 -5.36 5.18
CA VAL A 36 -4.79 -4.73 6.25
C VAL A 36 -5.93 -3.91 5.64
N GLN A 37 -5.66 -3.14 4.59
CA GLN A 37 -6.68 -2.38 3.87
C GLN A 37 -7.76 -3.28 3.27
N ASP A 38 -7.39 -4.44 2.72
CA ASP A 38 -8.35 -5.43 2.20
C ASP A 38 -9.26 -5.98 3.30
N ALA A 39 -8.68 -6.29 4.48
CA ALA A 39 -9.47 -6.72 5.63
C ALA A 39 -10.42 -5.62 6.13
N ASN A 40 -9.98 -4.37 6.13
CA ASN A 40 -10.81 -3.23 6.49
C ASN A 40 -11.93 -3.00 5.48
N LEU A 41 -11.62 -3.06 4.18
CA LEU A 41 -12.62 -2.96 3.11
C LEU A 41 -13.66 -4.07 3.21
N ALA A 42 -13.25 -5.32 3.49
CA ALA A 42 -14.17 -6.42 3.71
C ALA A 42 -15.14 -6.16 4.87
N ARG A 43 -14.67 -5.56 5.98
CA ARG A 43 -15.54 -5.15 7.09
C ARG A 43 -16.45 -3.99 6.71
N LEU A 44 -15.95 -3.00 5.97
CA LEU A 44 -16.71 -1.84 5.51
C LEU A 44 -17.85 -2.25 4.57
N ARG A 45 -17.63 -3.21 3.67
CA ARG A 45 -18.68 -3.76 2.78
C ARG A 45 -19.91 -4.30 3.53
N LEU A 46 -19.74 -4.74 4.78
CA LEU A 46 -20.87 -5.19 5.62
C LEU A 46 -21.66 -4.04 6.25
N GLN A 47 -21.07 -2.85 6.33
CA GLN A 47 -21.58 -1.70 7.09
C GLN A 47 -21.98 -0.53 6.18
N ASP A 48 -21.43 -0.49 4.98
CA ASP A 48 -21.59 0.59 4.02
C ASP A 48 -21.78 0.04 2.60
N PRO A 49 -23.02 0.06 2.07
CA PRO A 49 -23.30 -0.39 0.70
C PRO A 49 -22.51 0.35 -0.38
N ASP A 50 -22.05 1.58 -0.11
CA ASP A 50 -21.20 2.31 -1.04
C ASP A 50 -19.83 1.67 -1.21
N ALA A 51 -19.29 1.02 -0.16
CA ALA A 51 -18.02 0.31 -0.23
C ALA A 51 -18.12 -0.90 -1.17
N GLU A 52 -19.22 -1.66 -1.12
CA GLU A 52 -19.46 -2.77 -2.05
C GLU A 52 -19.66 -2.26 -3.49
N ARG A 53 -20.40 -1.16 -3.66
CA ARG A 53 -20.70 -0.57 -4.97
C ARG A 53 -19.46 0.00 -5.66
N LEU A 54 -18.59 0.69 -4.91
CA LEU A 54 -17.43 1.40 -5.46
C LEU A 54 -16.18 0.52 -5.55
N PHE A 55 -16.08 -0.49 -4.68
CA PHE A 55 -15.04 -1.52 -4.74
C PHE A 55 -15.70 -2.88 -5.02
N PRO A 56 -16.06 -3.19 -6.28
CA PRO A 56 -16.55 -4.53 -6.61
C PRO A 56 -15.46 -5.59 -6.35
N SER A 57 -15.89 -6.84 -6.18
CA SER A 57 -15.15 -7.95 -5.55
C SER A 57 -13.84 -8.43 -6.24
N GLY A 58 -13.20 -7.61 -7.08
CA GLY A 58 -11.99 -7.95 -7.84
C GLY A 58 -10.86 -6.90 -7.83
N THR A 59 -10.94 -5.86 -6.99
CA THR A 59 -9.88 -4.82 -6.92
C THR A 59 -9.32 -4.68 -5.49
N PRO A 60 -8.65 -5.71 -4.94
CA PRO A 60 -8.02 -5.61 -3.62
C PRO A 60 -6.74 -4.77 -3.69
N PHE A 61 -6.43 -4.09 -2.59
CA PHE A 61 -5.22 -3.29 -2.43
C PHE A 61 -3.98 -4.14 -2.63
N ALA A 62 -3.97 -5.37 -2.10
CA ALA A 62 -2.79 -6.24 -2.14
C ALA A 62 -2.40 -6.65 -3.56
N ASP A 63 -3.38 -6.90 -4.43
CA ASP A 63 -3.10 -7.23 -5.84
C ASP A 63 -2.54 -6.01 -6.57
N ALA A 64 -3.06 -4.82 -6.28
CA ALA A 64 -2.60 -3.56 -6.88
C ALA A 64 -1.15 -3.19 -6.52
N VAL A 65 -0.58 -3.77 -5.46
CA VAL A 65 0.85 -3.64 -5.13
C VAL A 65 1.73 -4.33 -6.18
N THR A 66 1.23 -5.39 -6.83
CA THR A 66 2.01 -6.19 -7.80
C THR A 66 1.51 -6.08 -9.23
N ASP A 67 0.25 -5.70 -9.43
CA ASP A 67 -0.37 -5.48 -10.73
C ASP A 67 -0.71 -4.00 -10.94
N ARG A 68 0.13 -3.33 -11.74
CA ARG A 68 -0.01 -1.91 -12.06
C ARG A 68 -1.32 -1.59 -12.79
N SER A 69 -1.94 -2.56 -13.47
CA SER A 69 -3.20 -2.35 -14.17
C SER A 69 -4.37 -2.09 -13.21
N LEU A 70 -4.25 -2.52 -11.95
CA LEU A 70 -5.27 -2.35 -10.91
C LEU A 70 -5.16 -1.01 -10.17
N LEU A 71 -4.00 -0.32 -10.24
CA LEU A 71 -3.79 0.95 -9.52
C LEU A 71 -4.73 2.07 -9.98
N ALA A 72 -4.93 2.22 -11.30
CA ALA A 72 -5.79 3.28 -11.81
C ALA A 72 -7.27 3.07 -11.41
N PRO A 73 -7.87 1.88 -11.60
CA PRO A 73 -9.21 1.58 -11.07
C PRO A 73 -9.33 1.78 -9.57
N LEU A 74 -8.36 1.31 -8.78
CA LEU A 74 -8.33 1.46 -7.32
C LEU A 74 -8.30 2.94 -6.90
N THR A 75 -7.47 3.75 -7.57
CA THR A 75 -7.37 5.19 -7.31
C THR A 75 -8.70 5.91 -7.58
N VAL A 76 -9.39 5.55 -8.66
CA VAL A 76 -10.71 6.10 -9.00
C VAL A 76 -11.76 5.71 -7.95
N ALA A 77 -11.77 4.44 -7.52
CA ALA A 77 -12.67 3.94 -6.49
C ALA A 77 -12.44 4.67 -5.14
N LEU A 78 -11.18 4.79 -4.71
CA LEU A 78 -10.78 5.54 -3.52
C LEU A 78 -11.23 7.00 -3.57
N GLY A 79 -10.95 7.71 -4.66
CA GLY A 79 -11.36 9.11 -4.80
C GLY A 79 -12.88 9.28 -4.79
N SER A 80 -13.60 8.37 -5.44
CA SER A 80 -15.07 8.39 -5.47
C SER A 80 -15.66 8.09 -4.09
N TYR A 81 -15.08 7.13 -3.37
CA TYR A 81 -15.50 6.79 -2.02
C TYR A 81 -15.20 7.93 -1.04
N ALA A 82 -14.00 8.49 -1.08
CA ALA A 82 -13.60 9.63 -0.23
C ALA A 82 -14.56 10.82 -0.40
N ARG A 83 -14.80 11.25 -1.63
CA ARG A 83 -15.75 12.33 -1.92
C ARG A 83 -17.15 12.03 -1.41
N LEU A 84 -17.62 10.81 -1.62
CA LEU A 84 -18.96 10.42 -1.17
C LEU A 84 -19.09 10.41 0.36
N LYS A 85 -18.04 9.98 1.08
CA LYS A 85 -18.04 10.01 2.54
C LYS A 85 -17.93 11.44 3.08
N GLU A 86 -17.17 12.31 2.42
CA GLU A 86 -17.13 13.75 2.73
C GLU A 86 -18.51 14.40 2.55
N GLU A 87 -19.19 14.16 1.42
CA GLU A 87 -20.54 14.67 1.15
C GLU A 87 -21.59 14.14 2.16
N GLN A 88 -21.36 12.95 2.74
CA GLN A 88 -22.20 12.35 3.77
C GLN A 88 -21.82 12.77 5.21
N GLY A 89 -20.70 13.49 5.41
CA GLY A 89 -20.15 13.79 6.72
C GLY A 89 -19.67 12.54 7.48
N ARG A 90 -19.20 11.52 6.76
CA ARG A 90 -18.79 10.20 7.27
C ARG A 90 -17.34 9.87 6.97
N ASP A 91 -16.46 10.86 7.13
CA ASP A 91 -15.01 10.71 6.90
C ASP A 91 -14.39 9.61 7.78
N ASP A 92 -15.02 9.30 8.92
CA ASP A 92 -14.67 8.18 9.79
C ASP A 92 -14.63 6.85 9.03
N LEU A 93 -15.51 6.64 8.04
CA LEU A 93 -15.50 5.43 7.23
C LEU A 93 -14.35 5.37 6.24
N LEU A 94 -13.87 6.53 5.77
CA LEU A 94 -12.67 6.60 4.95
C LEU A 94 -11.44 6.31 5.80
N GLU A 95 -11.35 6.89 7.00
CA GLU A 95 -10.26 6.65 7.94
C GLU A 95 -10.15 5.17 8.32
N ARG A 96 -11.29 4.51 8.56
CA ARG A 96 -11.35 3.07 8.91
C ARG A 96 -10.77 2.14 7.84
N LEU A 97 -10.62 2.60 6.60
CA LEU A 97 -9.93 1.84 5.56
C LEU A 97 -8.42 1.71 5.88
N PHE A 98 -7.85 2.71 6.55
CA PHE A 98 -6.43 2.80 6.89
C PHE A 98 -6.13 2.44 8.35
N ASP A 99 -7.15 2.06 9.14
CA ASP A 99 -6.97 1.61 10.52
C ASP A 99 -5.98 0.44 10.61
N GLY A 100 -4.95 0.60 11.43
CA GLY A 100 -3.92 -0.43 11.63
C GLY A 100 -2.92 -0.58 10.48
N VAL A 101 -3.00 0.28 9.45
CA VAL A 101 -1.93 0.38 8.44
C VAL A 101 -0.73 1.07 9.08
N LEU A 102 0.32 0.29 9.35
CA LEU A 102 1.55 0.82 9.91
C LEU A 102 2.34 1.58 8.83
N PRO A 103 2.96 2.73 9.18
CA PRO A 103 3.88 3.39 8.26
C PRO A 103 5.10 2.48 7.97
N PRO A 104 5.72 2.62 6.79
CA PRO A 104 6.91 1.84 6.44
C PRO A 104 8.00 2.01 7.52
N GLY A 105 8.49 0.88 8.02
CA GLY A 105 9.52 0.82 9.08
C GLY A 105 9.01 0.65 10.52
N GLN A 106 7.69 0.57 10.75
CA GLN A 106 7.10 0.26 12.06
C GLN A 106 6.55 -1.17 12.18
N ASP A 107 7.00 -2.10 11.33
CA ASP A 107 6.74 -3.51 11.54
C ASP A 107 7.47 -3.95 12.81
N ARG A 108 6.80 -3.86 13.96
CA ARG A 108 7.24 -4.53 15.18
C ARG A 108 7.26 -6.01 14.81
N GLY A 109 8.47 -6.52 14.53
CA GLY A 109 8.69 -7.95 14.44
C GLY A 109 8.03 -8.65 15.63
N PRO A 110 7.59 -9.91 15.48
CA PRO A 110 6.81 -10.59 16.50
C PRO A 110 7.52 -10.43 17.84
N ASP A 111 6.80 -9.89 18.84
CA ASP A 111 7.26 -9.81 20.21
C ASP A 111 7.80 -11.21 20.56
N ARG A 112 9.13 -11.31 20.69
CA ARG A 112 9.74 -12.54 21.18
C ARG A 112 9.44 -12.62 22.68
N PRO A 113 8.91 -13.76 23.16
CA PRO A 113 8.68 -13.98 24.58
C PRO A 113 9.98 -13.96 25.39
#